data_AF-H2C5Q0-F1
#
_entry.id   AF-H2C5Q0-F1
#
_cell.length_a   1.000
_cell.length_b   1.000
_cell.length_c   1.000
_cell.angle_alpha   90.00
_cell.angle_beta   90.00
_cell.angle_gamma   90.00
#
_symmetry.space_group_name_H-M   'P 1'
#
loop_
_entity.id
_entity.type
_entity.pdbx_description
1 polymer ?
#
loop_
_entity_poly.entity_id
_entity_poly.type
_entity_poly.pdbx_seq_one_letter_code
_entity_poly.pdbx_strand_id
1 'polypeptide(L)'
;MKPFFYFILIAIGLTYFLISPLFPNQEAVQILSALVFWYGVVYLALAFPLRRALQLVMSWKSKGLLLLSSYLLVHYVAYGLLLERILGMGGVNLFGITYSPVQSVSLSNYLVLLYSPSVAIGNGGFLLDLSFFSLVMGLMIGIVVVGTLIKLLKLKSSIKRDSWIVALPLTGVLAGGTCCVSISGIVAEYGLSALAVGGLAVIGPIDAIYFGLPFLTLASLWLLFETIKDASSEYVSGNNQYLRKTQSCR
;
A
#
# COMPACT_ATOMS: atom_id res chain seq x y z
N MET A 1 -2.37 25.72 -1.57
CA MET A 1 -2.61 25.62 -0.11
C MET A 1 -2.97 24.20 0.35
N LYS A 2 -3.93 23.51 -0.29
CA LYS A 2 -4.32 22.14 0.14
C LYS A 2 -3.18 21.10 0.26
N PRO A 3 -2.22 20.96 -0.68
CA PRO A 3 -1.20 19.92 -0.55
C PRO A 3 -0.13 20.24 0.50
N PHE A 4 0.18 21.53 0.68
CA PHE A 4 1.13 22.00 1.70
C PHE A 4 0.69 21.62 3.12
N PHE A 5 -0.63 21.67 3.39
CA PHE A 5 -1.20 21.22 4.66
C PHE A 5 -0.88 19.75 4.97
N TYR A 6 -0.91 18.86 3.98
CA TYR A 6 -0.61 17.43 4.22
C TYR A 6 0.88 17.16 4.37
N PHE A 7 1.75 17.95 3.74
CA PHE A 7 3.19 17.93 4.07
C PHE A 7 3.44 18.34 5.52
N ILE A 8 2.72 19.37 6.00
CA ILE A 8 2.77 19.76 7.41
C ILE A 8 2.25 18.63 8.32
N LEU A 9 1.15 17.96 7.96
CA LEU A 9 0.63 16.82 8.74
C LEU A 9 1.65 15.68 8.84
N ILE A 10 2.35 15.34 7.75
CA ILE A 10 3.42 14.34 7.77
C ILE A 10 4.54 14.78 8.71
N ALA A 11 4.99 16.03 8.60
CA ALA A 11 6.05 16.55 9.45
C ALA A 11 5.64 16.53 10.93
N ILE A 12 4.43 16.99 11.25
CA ILE A 12 3.88 16.96 12.62
C ILE A 12 3.79 15.53 13.13
N GLY A 13 3.19 14.62 12.36
CA GLY A 13 3.04 13.21 12.75
C GLY A 13 4.39 12.54 13.02
N LEU A 14 5.38 12.78 12.16
CA LEU A 14 6.73 12.28 12.35
C LEU A 14 7.38 12.88 13.61
N THR A 15 7.35 14.21 13.77
CA THR A 15 7.97 14.86 14.92
C THR A 15 7.37 14.35 16.23
N TYR A 16 6.04 14.35 16.37
CA TYR A 16 5.36 13.86 17.57
C TYR A 16 5.64 12.38 17.85
N PHE A 17 5.80 11.57 16.80
CA PHE A 17 6.21 10.17 16.97
C PHE A 17 7.62 10.08 17.57
N LEU A 18 8.59 10.85 17.05
CA LEU A 18 9.98 10.81 17.52
C LEU A 18 10.13 11.31 18.97
N ILE A 19 9.34 12.31 19.38
CA ILE A 19 9.35 12.86 20.74
C ILE A 19 8.37 12.16 21.69
N SER A 20 7.61 11.18 21.22
CA SER A 20 6.62 10.46 22.01
C SER A 20 7.12 9.86 23.34
N PRO A 21 8.39 9.44 23.51
CA PRO A 21 8.88 8.95 24.80
C PRO A 21 8.93 10.01 25.91
N LEU A 22 8.79 11.29 25.56
CA LEU A 22 8.76 12.39 26.53
C LEU A 22 7.38 12.58 27.19
N PHE A 23 6.33 11.92 26.65
CA PHE A 23 4.97 12.11 27.11
C PHE A 23 4.56 11.03 28.11
N PRO A 24 3.81 11.38 29.18
CA PRO A 24 3.32 10.41 30.15
C PRO A 24 2.32 9.42 29.52
N ASN A 25 1.55 9.85 28.51
CA ASN A 25 0.65 9.01 27.74
C ASN A 25 1.29 8.58 26.41
N GLN A 26 2.49 7.99 26.48
CA GLN A 26 3.31 7.62 25.32
C GLN A 26 2.54 6.83 24.26
N GLU A 27 1.80 5.79 24.66
CA GLU A 27 1.07 4.91 23.74
C GLU A 27 0.08 5.67 22.86
N ALA A 28 -0.78 6.47 23.47
CA ALA A 28 -1.77 7.26 22.75
C ALA A 28 -1.11 8.25 21.79
N VAL A 29 -0.02 8.90 22.22
CA VAL A 29 0.73 9.84 21.38
C VAL A 29 1.35 9.11 20.18
N GLN A 30 1.97 7.95 20.38
CA GLN A 30 2.59 7.15 19.30
C GLN A 30 1.57 6.70 18.26
N ILE A 31 0.43 6.16 18.71
CA ILE A 31 -0.62 5.68 17.80
C ILE A 31 -1.19 6.87 17.02
N LEU A 32 -1.57 7.95 17.70
CA LEU A 32 -2.15 9.13 17.05
C LEU A 32 -1.18 9.78 16.07
N SER A 33 0.08 9.97 16.46
CA SER A 33 1.09 10.58 15.60
C SER A 33 1.40 9.73 14.38
N ALA A 34 1.43 8.40 14.53
CA ALA A 34 1.58 7.47 13.42
C ALA A 34 0.38 7.50 12.46
N LEU A 35 -0.85 7.53 12.98
CA LEU A 35 -2.07 7.66 12.17
C LEU A 35 -2.08 8.98 11.39
N VAL A 36 -1.72 10.10 12.04
CA VAL A 36 -1.63 11.41 11.38
C VAL A 36 -0.56 11.40 10.28
N PHE A 37 0.59 10.81 10.54
CA PHE A 37 1.66 10.64 9.56
C PHE A 37 1.16 9.86 8.33
N TRP A 38 0.62 8.65 8.54
CA TRP A 38 0.16 7.78 7.46
C TRP A 38 -1.02 8.38 6.69
N TYR A 39 -1.92 9.08 7.37
CA TYR A 39 -3.01 9.81 6.72
C TYR A 39 -2.49 10.85 5.73
N GLY A 40 -1.48 11.63 6.14
CA GLY A 40 -0.83 12.61 5.26
C GLY A 40 -0.17 11.94 4.05
N VAL A 41 0.56 10.84 4.27
CA VAL A 41 1.23 10.07 3.20
C VAL A 41 0.21 9.52 2.19
N VAL A 42 -0.84 8.85 2.67
CA VAL A 42 -1.92 8.31 1.82
C VAL A 42 -2.57 9.42 1.01
N TYR A 43 -2.95 10.51 1.66
CA TYR A 43 -3.59 11.61 0.96
C TYR A 43 -2.70 12.18 -0.15
N LEU A 44 -1.43 12.48 0.14
CA LEU A 44 -0.51 13.02 -0.87
C LEU A 44 -0.30 12.04 -2.02
N ALA A 45 -0.10 10.75 -1.74
CA ALA A 45 0.06 9.75 -2.78
C ALA A 45 -1.17 9.64 -3.69
N LEU A 46 -2.37 9.62 -3.11
CA LEU A 46 -3.63 9.58 -3.86
C LEU A 46 -3.93 10.88 -4.62
N ALA A 47 -3.51 12.03 -4.09
CA ALA A 47 -3.74 13.33 -4.71
C ALA A 47 -2.76 13.64 -5.85
N PHE A 48 -1.53 13.10 -5.80
CA PHE A 48 -0.47 13.41 -6.76
C PHE A 48 -0.13 12.21 -7.67
N PRO A 49 0.80 11.29 -7.31
CA PRO A 49 1.25 10.26 -8.25
C PRO A 49 0.13 9.31 -8.67
N LEU A 50 -0.77 8.95 -7.75
CA LEU A 50 -1.78 7.91 -7.98
C LEU A 50 -3.12 8.45 -8.45
N ARG A 51 -3.27 9.78 -8.58
CA ARG A 51 -4.56 10.41 -8.87
C ARG A 51 -5.21 9.87 -10.14
N ARG A 52 -4.42 9.72 -11.21
CA ARG A 52 -4.89 9.22 -12.50
C ARG A 52 -5.33 7.75 -12.41
N ALA A 53 -4.51 6.91 -11.77
CA ALA A 53 -4.84 5.50 -11.55
C ALA A 53 -6.13 5.36 -10.72
N LEU A 54 -6.24 6.10 -9.62
CA LEU A 54 -7.43 6.12 -8.76
C LEU A 54 -8.68 6.58 -9.53
N GLN A 55 -8.58 7.67 -10.28
CA GLN A 55 -9.70 8.16 -11.10
C GLN A 55 -10.14 7.12 -12.13
N LEU A 56 -9.21 6.39 -12.73
CA LEU A 56 -9.53 5.33 -13.68
C LEU A 56 -10.25 4.16 -13.02
N VAL A 57 -9.77 3.70 -11.86
CA VAL A 57 -10.45 2.67 -11.06
C VAL A 57 -11.86 3.11 -10.69
N MET A 58 -12.01 4.33 -10.17
CA MET A 58 -13.31 4.89 -9.78
C MET A 58 -14.25 5.11 -10.98
N SER A 59 -13.71 5.39 -12.17
CA SER A 59 -14.52 5.54 -13.39
C SER A 59 -15.23 4.24 -13.80
N TRP A 60 -14.70 3.08 -13.38
CA TRP A 60 -15.31 1.77 -13.59
C TRP A 60 -16.35 1.40 -12.52
N LYS A 61 -16.70 2.34 -11.64
CA LYS A 61 -17.71 2.21 -10.58
C LYS A 61 -17.51 0.90 -9.79
N SER A 62 -18.57 0.12 -9.61
CA SER A 62 -18.57 -1.12 -8.85
C SER A 62 -17.59 -2.17 -9.39
N LYS A 63 -17.32 -2.21 -10.71
CA LYS A 63 -16.36 -3.19 -11.29
C LYS A 63 -14.92 -2.86 -10.90
N GLY A 64 -14.56 -1.58 -10.94
CA GLY A 64 -13.23 -1.12 -10.53
C GLY A 64 -13.00 -1.36 -9.03
N LEU A 65 -14.00 -1.03 -8.21
CA LEU A 65 -13.96 -1.30 -6.77
C LEU A 65 -13.91 -2.80 -6.45
N LEU A 66 -14.64 -3.64 -7.19
CA LEU A 66 -14.60 -5.10 -7.00
C LEU A 66 -13.22 -5.67 -7.36
N LEU A 67 -12.61 -5.23 -8.46
CA LEU A 67 -11.25 -5.63 -8.82
C LEU A 67 -10.24 -5.19 -7.75
N LEU A 68 -10.31 -3.94 -7.29
CA LEU A 68 -9.45 -3.44 -6.22
C LEU A 68 -9.65 -4.21 -4.92
N SER A 69 -10.89 -4.41 -4.49
CA SER A 69 -11.20 -5.15 -3.26
C SER A 69 -10.76 -6.60 -3.35
N SER A 70 -10.99 -7.28 -4.49
CA SER A 70 -10.53 -8.65 -4.72
C SER A 70 -8.99 -8.75 -4.71
N TYR A 71 -8.30 -7.77 -5.30
CA TYR A 71 -6.85 -7.70 -5.28
C TYR A 71 -6.34 -7.52 -3.85
N LEU A 72 -6.88 -6.55 -3.10
CA LEU A 72 -6.50 -6.28 -1.72
C LEU A 72 -6.82 -7.46 -0.78
N LEU A 73 -7.94 -8.14 -1.00
CA LEU A 73 -8.30 -9.34 -0.23
C LEU A 73 -7.26 -10.44 -0.43
N VAL A 74 -6.93 -10.78 -1.68
CA VAL A 74 -5.90 -11.77 -1.98
C VAL A 74 -4.54 -11.29 -1.47
N HIS A 75 -4.23 -10.00 -1.65
CA HIS A 75 -2.95 -9.42 -1.28
C HIS A 75 -2.72 -9.43 0.23
N TYR A 76 -3.68 -9.00 1.05
CA TYR A 76 -3.54 -8.95 2.50
C TYR A 76 -3.84 -10.29 3.17
N VAL A 77 -4.91 -10.98 2.77
CA VAL A 77 -5.38 -12.20 3.47
C VAL A 77 -4.62 -13.43 3.00
N ALA A 78 -4.52 -13.66 1.69
CA ALA A 78 -3.90 -14.88 1.20
C ALA A 78 -2.40 -14.91 1.50
N TYR A 79 -1.69 -13.80 1.28
CA TYR A 79 -0.26 -13.76 1.59
C TYR A 79 0.02 -13.66 3.09
N GLY A 80 -0.81 -12.96 3.86
CA GLY A 80 -0.61 -12.86 5.30
C GLY A 80 -0.77 -14.23 5.99
N LEU A 81 -1.82 -14.99 5.64
CA LEU A 81 -2.07 -16.33 6.17
C LEU A 81 -1.10 -17.40 5.63
N LEU A 82 -0.61 -17.25 4.40
CA LEU A 82 0.38 -18.19 3.83
C LEU A 82 1.73 -18.07 4.55
N LEU A 83 2.07 -16.88 5.02
CA LEU A 83 3.30 -16.63 5.75
C LEU A 83 3.36 -17.33 7.10
N GLU A 84 2.26 -17.20 7.82
CA GLU A 84 2.01 -17.78 9.13
C GLU A 84 2.18 -19.30 9.11
N ARG A 85 1.62 -19.94 8.07
CA ARG A 85 1.74 -21.39 7.85
C ARG A 85 3.18 -21.84 7.60
N ILE A 86 3.98 -21.00 6.93
CA ILE A 86 5.39 -21.28 6.63
C ILE A 86 6.25 -21.07 7.88
N LEU A 87 5.93 -20.08 8.71
CA LEU A 87 6.72 -19.69 9.89
C LEU A 87 6.31 -20.43 11.18
N GLY A 88 5.14 -21.05 11.22
CA GLY A 88 4.67 -21.80 12.39
C GLY A 88 4.29 -20.92 13.58
N MET A 89 4.08 -19.63 13.36
CA MET A 89 3.59 -18.70 14.38
C MET A 89 2.12 -18.98 14.69
N GLY A 90 1.81 -19.18 15.97
CA GLY A 90 0.44 -19.35 16.47
C GLY A 90 0.14 -18.31 17.54
N GLY A 91 -0.71 -17.34 17.23
CA GLY A 91 -1.22 -16.34 18.17
C GLY A 91 -2.68 -16.61 18.59
N VAL A 92 -3.07 -16.12 19.77
CA VAL A 92 -4.42 -16.29 20.37
C VAL A 92 -5.28 -15.01 20.36
N ASN A 93 -4.91 -13.97 19.62
CA ASN A 93 -5.66 -12.70 19.59
C ASN A 93 -6.68 -12.63 18.45
N LEU A 94 -7.97 -12.74 18.77
CA LEU A 94 -9.09 -12.61 17.81
C LEU A 94 -9.04 -11.31 17.00
N PHE A 95 -8.66 -10.20 17.63
CA PHE A 95 -8.42 -8.90 17.01
C PHE A 95 -7.67 -8.00 18.00
N GLY A 96 -6.59 -7.35 17.58
CA GLY A 96 -5.82 -6.43 18.41
C GLY A 96 -5.07 -5.40 17.58
N ILE A 97 -4.82 -4.23 18.17
CA ILE A 97 -3.85 -3.27 17.65
C ILE A 97 -2.58 -3.48 18.45
N THR A 98 -1.51 -3.82 17.77
CA THR A 98 -0.18 -4.01 18.34
C THR A 98 0.67 -2.77 18.10
N TYR A 99 1.53 -2.44 19.06
CA TYR A 99 2.45 -1.33 18.95
C TYR A 99 3.79 -1.69 19.59
N SER A 100 4.86 -1.06 19.10
CA SER A 100 6.20 -1.20 19.67
C SER A 100 6.58 0.10 20.39
N PRO A 101 6.67 0.10 21.74
CA PRO A 101 6.98 1.29 22.50
C PRO A 101 8.41 1.76 22.23
N VAL A 102 8.53 3.02 21.81
CA VAL A 102 9.82 3.69 21.69
C VAL A 102 10.36 4.08 23.07
N GLN A 103 11.61 3.71 23.41
CA GLN A 103 12.16 3.94 24.75
C GLN A 103 12.92 5.26 24.94
N SER A 104 13.39 5.88 23.86
CA SER A 104 14.16 7.13 23.92
C SER A 104 13.95 7.97 22.66
N VAL A 105 14.19 9.29 22.76
CA VAL A 105 14.12 10.18 21.60
C VAL A 105 15.35 9.92 20.72
N SER A 106 15.13 9.24 19.60
CA SER A 106 16.17 8.88 18.63
C SER A 106 15.63 9.02 17.22
N LEU A 107 16.48 9.43 16.28
CA LEU A 107 16.11 9.45 14.87
C LEU A 107 15.74 8.05 14.38
N SER A 108 16.41 7.00 14.87
CA SER A 108 16.18 5.60 14.49
C SER A 108 14.73 5.13 14.66
N ASN A 109 13.94 5.82 15.49
CA ASN A 109 12.54 5.51 15.73
C ASN A 109 11.67 5.68 14.48
N TYR A 110 12.16 6.35 13.41
CA TYR A 110 11.47 6.37 12.13
C TYR A 110 11.22 4.97 11.57
N LEU A 111 12.08 3.98 11.86
CA LEU A 111 11.87 2.59 11.44
C LEU A 111 10.71 1.97 12.21
N VAL A 112 10.59 2.27 13.50
CA VAL A 112 9.49 1.80 14.36
C VAL A 112 8.14 2.34 13.87
N LEU A 113 8.09 3.57 13.35
CA LEU A 113 6.90 4.16 12.72
C LEU A 113 6.40 3.36 11.49
N LEU A 114 7.29 2.64 10.81
CA LEU A 114 6.92 1.81 9.66
C LEU A 114 6.33 0.46 10.09
N TYR A 115 6.74 -0.05 11.25
CA TYR A 115 6.23 -1.30 11.79
C TYR A 115 5.03 -1.12 12.73
N SER A 116 4.86 0.08 13.31
CA SER A 116 3.89 0.36 14.37
C SER A 116 3.07 1.63 14.07
N PRO A 117 1.75 1.63 14.29
CA PRO A 117 0.95 0.50 14.79
C PRO A 117 0.76 -0.59 13.73
N SER A 118 0.38 -1.78 14.19
CA SER A 118 -0.05 -2.87 13.33
C SER A 118 -1.37 -3.45 13.80
N VAL A 119 -2.10 -4.09 12.89
CA VAL A 119 -3.39 -4.73 13.14
C VAL A 119 -3.17 -6.23 13.10
N ALA A 120 -3.39 -6.89 14.23
CA ALA A 120 -3.25 -8.32 14.40
C ALA A 120 -4.64 -8.99 14.47
N ILE A 121 -4.88 -10.01 13.65
CA ILE A 121 -6.13 -10.77 13.63
C ILE A 121 -5.79 -12.27 13.63
N GLY A 122 -6.25 -13.04 14.62
CA GLY A 122 -5.89 -14.45 14.69
C GLY A 122 -6.71 -15.34 15.62
N ASN A 123 -6.69 -16.65 15.36
CA ASN A 123 -7.25 -17.66 16.24
C ASN A 123 -6.46 -18.97 16.15
N GLY A 124 -5.85 -19.38 17.27
CA GLY A 124 -5.49 -20.78 17.58
C GLY A 124 -4.56 -21.51 16.61
N GLY A 125 -3.93 -20.82 15.66
CA GLY A 125 -3.11 -21.42 14.60
C GLY A 125 -3.01 -20.58 13.31
N PHE A 126 -3.76 -19.47 13.24
CA PHE A 126 -3.58 -18.43 12.25
C PHE A 126 -3.58 -17.09 12.96
N LEU A 127 -2.54 -16.29 12.81
CA LEU A 127 -2.44 -14.87 13.10
C LEU A 127 -2.37 -14.13 11.74
N LEU A 128 -2.50 -12.83 11.74
CA LEU A 128 -2.42 -11.98 10.57
C LEU A 128 -2.01 -10.62 11.10
N ASP A 129 -0.72 -10.30 11.04
CA ASP A 129 -0.20 -9.02 11.53
C ASP A 129 0.14 -8.10 10.35
N LEU A 130 -0.68 -7.06 10.15
CA LEU A 130 -0.48 -6.05 9.11
C LEU A 130 -0.08 -4.71 9.71
N SER A 131 1.16 -4.32 9.48
CA SER A 131 1.60 -2.95 9.79
C SER A 131 0.88 -1.93 8.90
N PHE A 132 0.72 -0.71 9.43
CA PHE A 132 0.16 0.38 8.63
C PHE A 132 0.97 0.66 7.37
N PHE A 133 2.29 0.47 7.38
CA PHE A 133 3.11 0.52 6.16
C PHE A 133 2.64 -0.50 5.12
N SER A 134 2.47 -1.77 5.51
CA SER A 134 2.05 -2.83 4.58
C SER A 134 0.64 -2.58 4.03
N LEU A 135 -0.28 -2.12 4.89
CA LEU A 135 -1.61 -1.70 4.46
C LEU A 135 -1.55 -0.55 3.45
N VAL A 136 -0.82 0.51 3.77
CA VAL A 136 -0.73 1.69 2.91
C VAL A 136 -0.05 1.36 1.58
N MET A 137 1.07 0.65 1.59
CA MET A 137 1.78 0.27 0.37
C MET A 137 0.97 -0.71 -0.48
N GLY A 138 0.33 -1.71 0.12
CA GLY A 138 -0.55 -2.63 -0.60
C GLY A 138 -1.72 -1.91 -1.27
N LEU A 139 -2.27 -0.86 -0.63
CA LEU A 139 -3.33 -0.04 -1.20
C LEU A 139 -2.84 0.75 -2.40
N MET A 140 -1.69 1.42 -2.25
CA MET A 140 -1.08 2.20 -3.33
C MET A 140 -0.75 1.33 -4.54
N ILE A 141 -0.11 0.18 -4.31
CA ILE A 141 0.24 -0.80 -5.35
C ILE A 141 -1.04 -1.33 -6.00
N GLY A 142 -2.04 -1.73 -5.21
CA GLY A 142 -3.31 -2.24 -5.71
C GLY A 142 -4.04 -1.26 -6.63
N ILE A 143 -4.03 0.04 -6.31
CA ILE A 143 -4.62 1.08 -7.17
C ILE A 143 -3.90 1.14 -8.52
N VAL A 144 -2.57 1.14 -8.54
CA VAL A 144 -1.78 1.18 -9.79
C VAL A 144 -1.97 -0.09 -10.60
N VAL A 145 -1.99 -1.25 -9.94
CA VAL A 145 -2.20 -2.55 -10.56
C VAL A 145 -3.55 -2.60 -11.26
N VAL A 146 -4.63 -2.28 -10.56
CA VAL A 146 -5.97 -2.31 -11.13
C VAL A 146 -6.13 -1.22 -12.19
N GLY A 147 -5.54 -0.04 -11.99
CA GLY A 147 -5.49 1.02 -13.01
C GLY A 147 -4.82 0.55 -14.30
N THR A 148 -3.67 -0.12 -14.18
CA THR A 148 -2.93 -0.70 -15.32
C THR A 148 -3.74 -1.79 -16.00
N LEU A 149 -4.37 -2.69 -15.23
CA LEU A 149 -5.24 -3.73 -15.76
C LEU A 149 -6.41 -3.14 -16.57
N ILE A 150 -7.07 -2.10 -16.05
CA ILE A 150 -8.16 -1.42 -16.76
C ILE A 150 -7.67 -0.81 -18.07
N LYS A 151 -6.49 -0.17 -18.10
CA LYS A 151 -5.89 0.34 -19.35
C LYS A 151 -5.68 -0.77 -20.38
N LEU A 152 -5.11 -1.90 -19.95
CA LEU A 152 -4.85 -3.05 -20.82
C LEU A 152 -6.15 -3.69 -21.36
N LEU A 153 -7.16 -3.85 -20.50
CA LEU A 153 -8.46 -4.38 -20.91
C LEU A 153 -9.15 -3.49 -21.96
N LYS A 154 -9.04 -2.17 -21.82
CA LYS A 154 -9.55 -1.22 -22.84
C LYS A 154 -8.78 -1.33 -24.15
N LEU A 155 -7.47 -1.53 -24.09
CA LEU A 155 -6.62 -1.68 -25.28
C LEU A 155 -6.94 -2.98 -26.05
N LYS A 156 -7.20 -4.08 -25.33
CA LYS A 156 -7.60 -5.37 -25.89
C LYS A 156 -8.92 -5.30 -26.67
N SER A 157 -9.85 -4.43 -26.28
CA SER A 157 -11.09 -4.23 -27.05
C SER A 157 -10.84 -3.59 -28.41
N SER A 158 -9.71 -2.90 -28.59
CA SER A 158 -9.36 -2.19 -29.84
C SER A 158 -8.49 -3.05 -30.77
N ILE A 159 -7.68 -3.95 -30.21
CA ILE A 159 -6.81 -4.86 -30.97
C ILE A 159 -7.31 -6.30 -30.83
N LYS A 160 -7.89 -6.85 -31.91
CA LYS A 160 -8.16 -8.28 -32.07
C LYS A 160 -6.83 -9.04 -32.26
N ARG A 161 -5.97 -9.13 -31.24
CA ARG A 161 -4.95 -10.19 -31.16
C ARG A 161 -4.23 -10.25 -29.82
N ASP A 162 -3.98 -11.51 -29.46
CA ASP A 162 -3.01 -12.03 -28.50
C ASP A 162 -3.23 -11.73 -27.02
N SER A 163 -4.01 -12.64 -26.41
CA SER A 163 -4.16 -12.82 -24.96
C SER A 163 -2.83 -12.94 -24.21
N TRP A 164 -1.72 -13.20 -24.91
CA TRP A 164 -0.37 -13.33 -24.37
C TRP A 164 0.27 -11.98 -23.97
N ILE A 165 -0.05 -10.89 -24.68
CA ILE A 165 0.48 -9.55 -24.38
C ILE A 165 -0.10 -9.00 -23.07
N VAL A 166 -1.32 -9.41 -22.71
CA VAL A 166 -1.98 -9.03 -21.46
C VAL A 166 -1.56 -9.95 -20.30
N ALA A 167 -1.13 -11.17 -20.60
CA ALA A 167 -0.68 -12.13 -19.59
C ALA A 167 0.66 -11.75 -18.95
N LEU A 168 1.61 -11.21 -19.71
CA LEU A 168 2.96 -10.82 -19.22
C LEU A 168 2.94 -9.75 -18.11
N PRO A 169 2.17 -8.65 -18.22
CA PRO A 169 2.02 -7.69 -17.13
C PRO A 169 1.25 -8.27 -15.95
N LEU A 170 0.22 -9.10 -16.21
CA LEU A 170 -0.56 -9.74 -15.15
C LEU A 170 0.27 -10.73 -14.33
N THR A 171 1.11 -11.54 -14.97
CA THR A 171 2.01 -12.47 -14.26
C THR A 171 3.13 -11.73 -13.54
N GLY A 172 3.69 -10.67 -14.14
CA GLY A 172 4.68 -9.81 -13.47
C GLY A 172 4.11 -9.05 -12.27
N VAL A 173 2.84 -8.64 -12.33
CA VAL A 173 2.11 -7.97 -11.25
C VAL A 173 1.72 -8.95 -10.13
N LEU A 174 1.29 -10.15 -10.49
CA LEU A 174 0.99 -11.22 -9.52
C LEU A 174 2.26 -11.73 -8.84
N ALA A 175 3.38 -11.82 -9.57
CA ALA A 175 4.67 -12.17 -9.01
C ALA A 175 5.27 -11.04 -8.15
N GLY A 176 5.19 -9.78 -8.61
CA GLY A 176 5.73 -8.61 -7.90
C GLY A 176 4.95 -8.20 -6.64
N GLY A 177 3.64 -8.50 -6.59
CA GLY A 177 2.81 -8.24 -5.41
C GLY A 177 3.09 -9.15 -4.21
N THR A 178 3.82 -10.26 -4.40
CA THR A 178 4.18 -11.19 -3.30
C THR A 178 5.15 -10.57 -2.29
N CYS A 179 5.92 -9.54 -2.68
CA CYS A 179 7.08 -9.10 -1.93
C CYS A 179 6.78 -8.22 -0.71
N CYS A 180 5.58 -7.63 -0.62
CA CYS A 180 5.16 -6.73 0.46
C CYS A 180 4.61 -7.47 1.69
N VAL A 181 4.33 -8.78 1.53
CA VAL A 181 3.77 -9.63 2.58
C VAL A 181 4.66 -10.85 2.83
N SER A 182 5.38 -11.34 1.81
CA SER A 182 6.17 -12.58 1.94
C SER A 182 7.49 -12.47 2.72
N ILE A 183 7.98 -11.24 2.97
CA ILE A 183 9.26 -11.00 3.65
C ILE A 183 9.03 -10.48 5.07
N SER A 184 7.87 -9.86 5.34
CA SER A 184 7.55 -9.17 6.59
C SER A 184 7.66 -10.04 7.83
N GLY A 185 7.13 -11.26 7.82
CA GLY A 185 7.19 -12.17 8.98
C GLY A 185 8.52 -12.91 9.12
N ILE A 186 9.22 -13.22 8.03
CA ILE A 186 10.58 -13.79 8.12
C ILE A 186 11.52 -12.76 8.76
N VAL A 187 11.35 -11.48 8.45
CA VAL A 187 12.17 -10.39 8.98
C VAL A 187 11.69 -9.91 10.34
N ALA A 188 10.39 -9.92 10.62
CA ALA A 188 9.88 -9.57 11.94
C ALA A 188 10.32 -10.59 12.99
N GLU A 189 10.36 -11.89 12.68
CA GLU A 189 10.72 -12.91 13.67
C GLU A 189 12.23 -13.13 13.78
N TYR A 190 12.97 -13.10 12.66
CA TYR A 190 14.43 -13.29 12.64
C TYR A 190 15.24 -11.98 12.68
N GLY A 191 14.61 -10.83 12.45
CA GLY A 191 15.24 -9.50 12.50
C GLY A 191 14.96 -8.73 13.79
N LEU A 192 13.78 -8.84 14.41
CA LEU A 192 13.56 -8.24 15.74
C LEU A 192 14.33 -8.95 16.86
N SER A 193 14.72 -10.21 16.67
CA SER A 193 15.65 -10.90 17.58
C SER A 193 17.04 -10.24 17.61
N ALA A 194 17.41 -9.44 16.61
CA ALA A 194 18.62 -8.60 16.62
C ALA A 194 18.37 -7.19 17.20
N LEU A 195 17.17 -6.61 17.00
CA LEU A 195 16.79 -5.30 17.56
C LEU A 195 16.55 -5.33 19.08
N ALA A 196 16.21 -6.49 19.63
CA ALA A 196 16.02 -6.66 21.08
C ALA A 196 17.34 -6.76 21.88
N VAL A 197 18.50 -6.93 21.23
CA VAL A 197 19.77 -7.26 21.92
C VAL A 197 20.82 -6.13 21.85
N GLY A 198 20.64 -5.09 21.03
CA GLY A 198 21.59 -3.99 21.00
C GLY A 198 20.98 -2.71 20.46
N GLY A 199 20.98 -1.65 21.27
CA GLY A 199 20.48 -0.31 20.96
C GLY A 199 21.25 0.45 19.86
N LEU A 200 21.61 -0.23 18.78
CA LEU A 200 22.16 0.34 17.56
C LEU A 200 21.24 -0.06 16.41
N ALA A 201 20.38 0.86 16.01
CA ALA A 201 19.59 0.74 14.79
C ALA A 201 20.52 0.83 13.56
N VAL A 202 21.20 -0.28 13.27
CA VAL A 202 21.83 -0.49 11.97
C VAL A 202 20.70 -0.95 11.06
N ILE A 203 20.40 -0.15 10.03
CA ILE A 203 19.52 -0.58 8.93
C ILE A 203 20.15 -1.85 8.37
N GLY A 204 19.56 -3.00 8.68
CA GLY A 204 20.03 -4.25 8.09
C GLY A 204 19.80 -4.21 6.57
N PRO A 205 20.61 -4.92 5.77
CA PRO A 205 20.31 -5.10 4.34
C PRO A 205 18.90 -5.66 4.12
N ILE A 206 18.39 -6.37 5.12
CA ILE A 206 17.05 -6.95 5.17
C ILE A 206 15.97 -5.86 5.32
N ASP A 207 16.13 -4.89 6.23
CA ASP A 207 15.20 -3.75 6.37
C ASP A 207 15.19 -2.88 5.11
N ALA A 208 16.35 -2.68 4.49
CA ALA A 208 16.49 -1.91 3.26
C ALA A 208 15.74 -2.57 2.09
N ILE A 209 15.81 -3.89 1.96
CA ILE A 209 15.04 -4.64 0.96
C ILE A 209 13.55 -4.60 1.30
N TYR A 210 13.21 -4.80 2.58
CA TYR A 210 11.83 -4.83 3.05
C TYR A 210 11.07 -3.53 2.76
N PHE A 211 11.69 -2.37 3.01
CA PHE A 211 11.06 -1.09 2.72
C PHE A 211 11.28 -0.63 1.28
N GLY A 212 12.50 -0.82 0.75
CA GLY A 212 12.87 -0.34 -0.57
C GLY A 212 12.12 -1.03 -1.71
N LEU A 213 11.84 -2.33 -1.57
CA LEU A 213 11.23 -3.12 -2.64
C LEU A 213 9.77 -2.72 -2.90
N PRO A 214 8.86 -2.54 -1.90
CA PRO A 214 7.53 -1.98 -2.13
C PRO A 214 7.55 -0.62 -2.83
N PHE A 215 8.48 0.27 -2.45
CA PHE A 215 8.63 1.58 -3.12
C PHE A 215 9.09 1.42 -4.57
N LEU A 216 10.06 0.54 -4.82
CA LEU A 216 10.58 0.27 -6.16
C LEU A 216 9.52 -0.39 -7.06
N THR A 217 8.74 -1.32 -6.51
CA THR A 217 7.60 -1.94 -7.21
C THR A 217 6.53 -0.90 -7.52
N LEU A 218 6.16 -0.06 -6.55
CA LEU A 218 5.19 1.01 -6.76
C LEU A 218 5.66 1.99 -7.85
N ALA A 219 6.92 2.42 -7.78
CA ALA A 219 7.53 3.31 -8.78
C ALA A 219 7.56 2.68 -10.18
N SER A 220 7.96 1.41 -10.29
CA SER A 220 8.03 0.69 -11.56
C SER A 220 6.65 0.51 -12.18
N LEU A 221 5.65 0.13 -11.38
CA LEU A 221 4.27 -0.02 -11.83
C LEU A 221 3.66 1.33 -12.20
N TRP A 222 3.98 2.39 -11.45
CA TRP A 222 3.51 3.73 -11.76
C TRP A 222 4.09 4.25 -13.08
N LEU A 223 5.38 4.02 -13.33
CA LEU A 223 6.01 4.32 -14.61
C LEU A 223 5.36 3.52 -15.75
N LEU A 224 5.09 2.23 -15.54
CA LEU A 224 4.38 1.41 -16.52
C LEU A 224 2.98 1.96 -16.80
N PHE A 225 2.25 2.33 -15.75
CA PHE A 225 0.91 2.92 -15.87
C PHE A 225 0.93 4.21 -16.69
N GLU A 226 1.88 5.11 -16.46
CA GLU A 226 2.01 6.36 -17.21
C GLU A 226 2.49 6.13 -18.65
N THR A 227 3.33 5.12 -18.88
CA THR A 227 3.84 4.78 -20.23
C THR A 227 2.75 4.22 -21.14
N ILE A 228 1.78 3.50 -20.58
CA ILE A 228 0.62 3.02 -21.36
C ILE A 228 -0.27 4.23 -21.71
N LYS A 229 -0.22 4.64 -22.99
CA LYS A 229 -1.00 5.76 -23.53
C LYS A 229 -2.47 5.67 -23.11
N ASP A 230 -2.97 6.79 -22.60
CA ASP A 230 -4.34 6.94 -22.17
C ASP A 230 -5.31 6.87 -23.36
N ALA A 231 -5.91 5.71 -23.59
CA ALA A 231 -7.16 5.61 -24.37
C ALA A 231 -8.34 6.34 -23.67
N SER A 232 -8.12 6.93 -22.48
CA SER A 232 -9.14 7.64 -21.71
C SER A 232 -9.52 9.00 -22.31
N SER A 233 -8.62 9.66 -23.06
CA SER A 233 -8.91 10.94 -23.73
C SER A 233 -9.96 10.80 -24.84
N GLU A 234 -9.92 9.69 -25.59
CA GLU A 234 -10.90 9.39 -26.63
C GLU A 234 -12.28 9.03 -26.07
N TYR A 235 -12.35 8.43 -24.88
CA TYR A 235 -13.64 8.01 -24.31
C TYR A 235 -14.43 9.18 -23.72
N VAL A 236 -13.77 10.16 -23.09
CA VAL A 236 -14.44 11.38 -22.58
C VAL A 236 -14.86 12.30 -23.75
N SER A 237 -14.04 12.38 -24.80
CA SER A 237 -14.37 13.13 -26.02
C SER A 237 -15.50 12.46 -26.83
N GLY A 238 -15.43 11.14 -27.02
CA GLY A 238 -16.40 10.36 -27.78
C GLY A 238 -17.78 10.28 -27.11
N ASN A 239 -17.83 10.20 -25.79
CA ASN A 239 -19.12 10.19 -25.06
C ASN A 239 -19.79 11.58 -25.08
N ASN A 240 -19.01 12.68 -25.05
CA ASN A 240 -19.54 14.03 -25.25
C ASN A 240 -20.02 14.27 -26.70
N GLN A 241 -19.37 13.68 -27.71
CA GLN A 241 -19.86 13.75 -29.09
C GLN A 241 -21.16 12.96 -29.31
N TYR A 242 -21.32 11.79 -28.68
CA TYR A 242 -22.55 11.01 -28.75
C TYR A 242 -23.74 11.71 -28.07
N LEU A 243 -23.49 12.38 -26.93
CA LEU A 243 -24.50 13.19 -26.24
C LEU A 243 -24.88 14.46 -27.02
N ARG A 244 -23.93 15.09 -27.74
CA ARG A 244 -24.24 16.22 -28.65
C ARG A 244 -25.08 15.81 -29.84
N LYS A 245 -24.81 14.65 -30.46
CA LYS A 245 -25.59 14.17 -31.62
C LYS A 245 -27.03 13.79 -31.25
N THR A 246 -27.26 13.32 -30.03
CA THR A 246 -28.62 12.96 -29.57
C THR A 246 -29.43 14.18 -29.12
N GLN A 247 -28.79 15.28 -28.73
CA GLN A 247 -29.45 16.55 -28.42
C GLN A 247 -29.72 17.43 -29.65
N SER A 248 -29.00 17.24 -30.77
CA SER A 248 -29.22 18.00 -32.01
C SER A 248 -30.31 17.41 -32.92
N CYS A 249 -30.91 16.27 -32.56
CA CYS A 249 -31.99 15.62 -33.29
C CYS A 249 -33.36 15.70 -32.57
N ARG A 250 -33.54 16.69 -31.67
CA ARG A 250 -34.86 17.04 -31.11
C ARG A 250 -35.20 18.48 -31.41
#